data_AF-A0A7S4UZM6-F1
#
_entry.id   AF-A0A7S4UZM6-F1
#
_cell.length_a   1.000
_cell.length_b   1.000
_cell.length_c   1.000
_cell.angle_alpha   90.00
_cell.angle_beta   90.00
_cell.angle_gamma   90.00
#
_symmetry.space_group_name_H-M   'P 1'
#
loop_
_entity.id
_entity.type
_entity.pdbx_description
1 polymer ?
#
loop_
_entity_poly.entity_id
_entity_poly.type
_entity_poly.pdbx_seq_one_letter_code
_entity_poly.pdbx_strand_id
1 'polypeptide(L)'
;RFGSRPLFGRQYRSPHPSPQHPAVMPPKAAAVKSDSEEDDSDSGSEADAAEGPPTKKEPPRFKSLAEQRAHEEALKKEAMEDTDTIARLEEVRRRRETARLEREASEKAAAEEEARKKAEAEAAAEARHKALSERPTLEVPGPKEAKEAMMKLQQCTGDDFQKKHGIKGVGGNKLAKIKFADFKKMFDDFQDNAPLEELHKYKGT
;
A
#
# COMPACT_ATOMS: atom_id res chain seq x y z
N ARG A 1 -58.77 1.21 -52.45
CA ARG A 1 -57.30 1.21 -52.28
C ARG A 1 -57.00 1.25 -50.78
N PHE A 2 -56.77 0.10 -50.15
CA PHE A 2 -56.41 0.00 -48.74
C PHE A 2 -54.88 -0.03 -48.63
N GLY A 3 -54.31 0.94 -47.91
CA GLY A 3 -52.87 1.04 -47.69
C GLY A 3 -52.44 0.22 -46.47
N SER A 4 -51.67 -0.83 -46.72
CA SER A 4 -51.05 -1.67 -45.71
C SER A 4 -50.03 -0.89 -44.86
N ARG A 5 -50.18 -0.93 -43.54
CA ARG A 5 -49.19 -0.44 -42.58
C ARG A 5 -48.16 -1.54 -42.28
N PRO A 6 -46.84 -1.26 -42.27
CA PRO A 6 -45.86 -2.22 -41.81
C PRO A 6 -45.84 -2.26 -40.28
N LEU A 7 -45.98 -3.46 -39.72
CA LEU A 7 -45.76 -3.77 -38.32
C LEU A 7 -44.24 -3.81 -38.08
N PHE A 8 -43.68 -2.73 -37.52
CA PHE A 8 -42.30 -2.74 -37.03
C PHE A 8 -42.21 -3.63 -35.78
N GLY A 9 -41.47 -4.72 -35.91
CA GLY A 9 -41.21 -5.68 -34.85
C GLY A 9 -40.52 -5.04 -33.65
N ARG A 10 -41.12 -5.20 -32.48
CA ARG A 10 -40.44 -5.02 -31.20
C ARG A 10 -39.36 -6.10 -31.07
N GLN A 11 -38.11 -5.74 -31.34
CA GLN A 11 -36.99 -6.53 -30.87
C GLN A 11 -36.92 -6.39 -29.34
N TYR A 12 -37.27 -7.47 -28.65
CA TYR A 12 -36.97 -7.64 -27.23
C TYR A 12 -35.45 -7.78 -27.11
N ARG A 13 -34.76 -6.71 -26.71
CA ARG A 13 -33.38 -6.79 -26.24
C ARG A 13 -33.38 -7.57 -24.93
N SER A 14 -32.77 -8.75 -24.94
CA SER A 14 -32.50 -9.53 -23.73
C SER A 14 -31.72 -8.68 -22.71
N PRO A 15 -32.02 -8.79 -21.41
CA PRO A 15 -31.24 -8.14 -20.38
C PRO A 15 -29.82 -8.71 -20.38
N HIS A 16 -28.83 -7.84 -20.60
CA HIS A 16 -27.43 -8.19 -20.40
C HIS A 16 -27.21 -8.58 -18.93
N PRO A 17 -26.51 -9.68 -18.64
CA PRO A 17 -26.11 -10.01 -17.28
C PRO A 17 -25.16 -8.92 -16.77
N SER A 18 -25.51 -8.33 -15.63
CA SER A 18 -24.68 -7.36 -14.92
C SER A 18 -23.27 -7.93 -14.69
N PRO A 19 -22.21 -7.13 -14.88
CA PRO A 19 -20.86 -7.54 -14.52
C PRO A 19 -20.83 -7.80 -13.02
N GLN A 20 -20.60 -9.05 -12.65
CA GLN A 20 -20.32 -9.43 -11.27
C GLN A 20 -19.02 -8.74 -10.87
N HIS A 21 -19.11 -7.75 -9.99
CA HIS A 21 -17.93 -7.22 -9.31
C HIS A 21 -17.25 -8.39 -8.60
N PRO A 22 -15.94 -8.62 -8.77
CA PRO A 22 -15.24 -9.59 -7.95
C PRO A 22 -15.41 -9.15 -6.50
N ALA A 23 -15.99 -10.04 -5.69
CA ALA A 23 -16.08 -9.87 -4.25
C ALA A 23 -14.67 -9.56 -3.73
N VAL A 24 -14.47 -8.32 -3.29
CA VAL A 24 -13.27 -7.92 -2.54
C VAL A 24 -13.32 -8.74 -1.26
N MET A 25 -12.62 -9.87 -1.26
CA MET A 25 -12.40 -10.65 -0.07
C MET A 25 -11.73 -9.73 0.95
N PRO A 26 -12.23 -9.64 2.19
CA PRO A 26 -11.49 -8.95 3.24
C PRO A 26 -10.13 -9.64 3.37
N PRO A 27 -9.02 -8.89 3.52
CA PRO A 27 -7.73 -9.48 3.77
C PRO A 27 -7.85 -10.36 5.01
N LYS A 28 -7.66 -11.66 4.79
CA LYS A 28 -7.54 -12.67 5.83
C LYS A 28 -6.48 -12.15 6.78
N ALA A 29 -6.90 -11.77 7.99
CA ALA A 29 -6.01 -11.38 9.06
C ALA A 29 -5.02 -12.53 9.23
N ALA A 30 -3.80 -12.35 8.68
CA ALA A 30 -2.68 -13.17 9.02
C ALA A 30 -2.47 -12.88 10.49
N ALA A 31 -2.88 -13.85 11.32
CA ALA A 31 -2.46 -13.93 12.69
C ALA A 31 -0.94 -13.75 12.67
N VAL A 32 -0.50 -12.57 13.09
CA VAL A 32 0.88 -12.32 13.47
C VAL A 32 1.10 -13.29 14.62
N LYS A 33 1.65 -14.46 14.28
CA LYS A 33 2.32 -15.30 15.25
C LYS A 33 3.44 -14.41 15.75
N SER A 34 3.25 -13.88 16.94
CA SER A 34 4.31 -13.46 17.83
C SER A 34 5.32 -14.60 17.85
N ASP A 35 6.35 -14.48 17.01
CA ASP A 35 7.56 -15.26 17.11
C ASP A 35 8.19 -14.80 18.41
N SER A 36 7.85 -15.58 19.45
CA SER A 36 8.46 -15.55 20.75
C SER A 36 9.96 -15.58 20.52
N GLU A 37 10.63 -14.49 20.85
CA GLU A 37 12.07 -14.46 21.02
C GLU A 37 12.40 -15.47 22.11
N GLU A 38 12.60 -16.73 21.70
CA GLU A 38 13.24 -17.73 22.54
C GLU A 38 14.71 -17.31 22.61
N ASP A 39 14.97 -16.49 23.63
CA ASP A 39 16.25 -16.32 24.28
C ASP A 39 16.71 -17.70 24.74
N ASP A 40 17.31 -18.46 23.81
CA ASP A 40 18.06 -19.69 24.08
C ASP A 40 19.38 -19.29 24.75
N SER A 41 19.23 -18.77 25.97
CA SER A 41 20.31 -18.61 26.95
C SER A 41 20.58 -19.99 27.54
N ASP A 42 21.13 -20.87 26.71
CA ASP A 42 21.67 -22.17 27.12
C ASP A 42 22.99 -21.93 27.88
N SER A 43 22.85 -21.39 29.09
CA SER A 43 23.86 -21.39 30.13
C SER A 43 23.69 -22.64 31.00
N GLY A 44 23.60 -23.81 30.36
CA GLY A 44 23.68 -25.11 31.01
C GLY A 44 25.10 -25.46 31.42
N SER A 45 25.70 -24.69 32.33
CA SER A 45 26.89 -25.11 33.07
C SER A 45 26.45 -26.01 34.23
N GLU A 46 25.96 -27.20 33.91
CA GLU A 46 25.82 -28.30 34.87
C GLU A 46 27.21 -28.85 35.19
N ALA A 47 27.95 -28.11 36.02
CA ALA A 47 29.04 -28.66 36.78
C ALA A 47 28.46 -29.45 37.97
N ASP A 48 27.78 -30.57 37.69
CA ASP A 48 27.57 -31.63 38.69
C ASP A 48 28.86 -32.46 38.75
N ALA A 49 29.92 -31.83 39.26
CA ALA A 49 31.07 -32.54 39.76
C ALA A 49 30.70 -33.08 41.14
N ALA A 50 29.94 -34.18 41.15
CA ALA A 50 29.87 -35.06 42.30
C ALA A 50 31.27 -35.64 42.56
N GLU A 51 32.09 -34.87 43.29
CA GLU A 51 33.33 -35.31 43.91
C GLU A 51 32.99 -36.40 44.94
N GLY A 52 32.88 -37.64 44.46
CA GLY A 52 33.30 -38.78 45.27
C GLY A 52 34.78 -38.59 45.63
N PRO A 53 35.21 -38.96 46.85
CA PRO A 53 36.62 -38.82 47.25
C PRO A 53 37.52 -39.58 46.25
N PRO A 54 38.55 -38.95 45.66
CA PRO A 54 39.42 -39.58 44.67
C PRO A 54 40.26 -40.68 45.35
N THR A 55 39.72 -41.89 45.36
CA THR A 55 40.39 -43.08 45.88
C THR A 55 41.10 -43.80 44.75
N LYS A 56 42.20 -43.19 44.28
CA LYS A 56 43.41 -43.83 43.73
C LYS A 56 44.35 -42.70 43.31
N LYS A 57 45.55 -42.68 43.88
CA LYS A 57 46.65 -41.80 43.48
C LYS A 57 47.11 -42.25 42.09
N GLU A 58 46.41 -41.83 41.05
CA GLU A 58 46.95 -41.91 39.70
C GLU A 58 48.18 -41.00 39.65
N PRO A 59 49.32 -41.47 39.12
CA PRO A 59 50.46 -40.61 38.92
C PRO A 59 50.05 -39.44 38.02
N PRO A 60 50.63 -38.23 38.20
CA PRO A 60 50.32 -37.10 37.36
C PRO A 60 50.45 -37.50 35.88
N ARG A 61 49.40 -37.22 35.10
CA ARG A 61 49.25 -37.64 33.70
C ARG A 61 50.44 -37.20 32.83
N PHE A 62 51.15 -36.15 33.27
CA PHE A 62 52.45 -35.72 32.76
C PHE A 62 53.46 -35.69 33.91
N LYS A 63 54.67 -36.19 33.67
CA LYS A 63 55.72 -36.30 34.70
C LYS A 63 56.44 -34.96 34.94
N SER A 64 56.23 -33.96 34.07
CA SER A 64 56.83 -32.63 34.20
C SER A 64 55.95 -31.54 33.58
N LEU A 65 56.10 -30.29 34.04
CA LEU A 65 55.44 -29.12 33.45
C LEU A 65 55.86 -28.87 31.99
N ALA A 66 57.07 -29.27 31.62
CA ALA A 66 57.54 -29.19 30.24
C ALA A 66 56.77 -30.15 29.33
N GLU A 67 56.49 -31.37 29.81
CA GLU A 67 55.72 -32.37 29.08
C GLU A 67 54.24 -31.97 28.93
N GLN A 68 53.66 -31.33 29.96
CA GLN A 68 52.32 -30.77 29.88
C GLN A 68 52.23 -29.63 28.84
N ARG A 69 53.17 -28.68 28.85
CA ARG A 69 53.20 -27.59 27.85
C ARG A 69 53.41 -28.10 26.44
N ALA A 70 54.29 -29.08 26.26
CA ALA A 70 54.51 -29.71 24.95
C ALA A 70 53.24 -30.40 24.43
N HIS A 71 52.48 -31.04 25.31
CA HIS A 71 51.19 -31.66 24.96
C HIS A 71 50.12 -30.62 24.61
N GLU A 72 50.03 -29.53 25.36
CA GLU A 72 49.12 -28.41 25.06
C GLU A 72 49.48 -27.73 23.73
N GLU A 73 50.76 -27.58 23.43
CA GLU A 73 51.24 -27.04 22.14
C GLU A 73 50.96 -28.01 20.97
N ALA A 74 51.09 -29.32 21.19
CA ALA A 74 50.75 -30.33 20.19
C ALA A 74 49.25 -30.31 19.86
N LEU A 75 48.38 -30.28 20.88
CA LEU A 75 46.94 -30.17 20.68
C LEU A 75 46.53 -28.86 19.99
N LYS A 76 47.20 -27.74 20.31
CA LYS A 76 46.95 -26.46 19.63
C LYS A 76 47.39 -26.49 18.16
N LYS A 77 48.46 -27.20 17.82
CA LYS A 77 48.88 -27.39 16.43
C LYS A 77 47.89 -28.26 15.67
N GLU A 78 47.48 -29.37 16.25
CA GLU A 78 46.46 -30.26 15.68
C GLU A 78 45.12 -29.51 15.46
N ALA A 79 44.71 -28.67 16.41
CA ALA A 79 43.52 -27.84 16.29
C ALA A 79 43.64 -26.73 15.21
N MET A 80 44.85 -26.26 14.90
CA MET A 80 45.06 -25.31 13.79
C MET A 80 45.26 -26.01 12.43
N GLU A 81 45.65 -27.29 12.44
CA GLU A 81 45.76 -28.13 11.25
C GLU A 81 44.41 -28.68 10.79
N ASP A 82 43.38 -28.63 11.64
CA ASP A 82 41.99 -28.92 11.29
C ASP A 82 41.35 -27.78 10.47
N THR A 83 41.99 -27.49 9.34
CA THR A 83 41.63 -26.45 8.38
C THR A 83 40.20 -26.62 7.84
N ASP A 84 39.69 -27.85 7.81
CA ASP A 84 38.33 -28.18 7.36
C ASP A 84 37.27 -27.69 8.36
N THR A 85 37.49 -27.85 9.67
CA THR A 85 36.54 -27.32 10.66
C THR A 85 36.60 -25.80 10.74
N ILE A 86 37.79 -25.20 10.63
CA ILE A 86 37.96 -23.75 10.54
C ILE A 86 37.21 -23.19 9.31
N ALA A 87 37.41 -23.79 8.13
CA ALA A 87 36.76 -23.36 6.90
C ALA A 87 35.22 -23.47 6.98
N ARG A 88 34.71 -24.54 7.59
CA ARG A 88 33.27 -24.73 7.80
C ARG A 88 32.68 -23.67 8.74
N LEU A 89 33.38 -23.31 9.81
CA LEU A 89 32.94 -22.27 10.74
C LEU A 89 32.96 -20.89 10.10
N GLU A 90 33.97 -20.58 9.29
CA GLU A 90 34.03 -19.33 8.52
C GLU A 90 32.90 -19.24 7.49
N GLU A 91 32.58 -20.33 6.80
CA GLU A 91 31.45 -20.37 5.87
C GLU A 91 30.11 -20.10 6.59
N VAL A 92 29.89 -20.70 7.76
CA VAL A 92 28.68 -20.45 8.57
C VAL A 92 28.61 -18.99 9.02
N ARG A 93 29.73 -18.39 9.43
CA ARG A 93 29.79 -16.96 9.77
C ARG A 93 29.43 -16.09 8.58
N ARG A 94 30.02 -16.34 7.40
CA ARG A 94 29.70 -15.62 6.16
C ARG A 94 28.22 -15.72 5.81
N ARG A 95 27.63 -16.93 5.87
CA ARG A 95 26.20 -17.12 5.60
C ARG A 95 25.29 -16.34 6.55
N ARG A 96 25.64 -16.28 7.83
CA ARG A 96 24.89 -15.51 8.84
C ARG A 96 25.01 -14.00 8.63
N GLU A 97 26.21 -13.52 8.33
CA GLU A 97 26.45 -12.10 8.03
C GLU A 97 25.73 -11.66 6.74
N THR A 98 25.78 -12.47 5.68
CA THR A 98 25.04 -12.17 4.45
C THR A 98 23.54 -12.15 4.67
N ALA A 99 23.01 -13.08 5.47
CA ALA A 99 21.59 -13.12 5.79
C ALA A 99 21.14 -11.92 6.65
N ARG A 100 21.98 -11.42 7.56
CA ARG A 100 21.69 -10.18 8.31
C ARG A 100 21.68 -8.97 7.38
N LEU A 101 22.68 -8.83 6.53
CA LEU A 101 22.77 -7.71 5.59
C LEU A 101 21.61 -7.68 4.59
N GLU A 102 21.16 -8.85 4.11
CA GLU A 102 20.01 -8.93 3.21
C GLU A 102 18.71 -8.54 3.92
N ARG A 103 18.50 -8.97 5.18
CA ARG A 103 17.34 -8.56 5.99
C ARG A 103 17.34 -7.06 6.23
N GLU A 104 18.45 -6.49 6.70
CA GLU A 104 18.57 -5.05 6.95
C GLU A 104 18.37 -4.22 5.67
N ALA A 105 18.85 -4.69 4.52
CA ALA A 105 18.62 -4.02 3.24
C ALA A 105 17.14 -4.08 2.82
N SER A 106 16.48 -5.22 3.02
CA SER A 106 15.06 -5.39 2.68
C SER A 106 14.14 -4.56 3.59
N GLU A 107 14.44 -4.49 4.88
CA GLU A 107 13.69 -3.67 5.85
C GLU A 107 13.87 -2.18 5.58
N LYS A 108 15.10 -1.76 5.26
CA LYS A 108 15.37 -0.37 4.89
C LYS A 108 14.68 0.03 3.58
N ALA A 109 14.65 -0.85 2.59
CA ALA A 109 13.94 -0.61 1.34
C ALA A 109 12.41 -0.51 1.56
N ALA A 110 11.84 -1.38 2.40
CA ALA A 110 10.42 -1.33 2.74
C ALA A 110 10.05 -0.04 3.48
N ALA A 111 10.89 0.39 4.45
CA ALA A 111 10.68 1.64 5.19
C ALA A 111 10.76 2.88 4.28
N GLU A 112 11.67 2.89 3.31
CA GLU A 112 11.79 4.01 2.36
C GLU A 112 10.59 4.08 1.39
N GLU A 113 10.06 2.93 0.95
CA GLU A 113 8.87 2.89 0.10
C GLU A 113 7.62 3.39 0.85
N GLU A 114 7.46 3.02 2.12
CA GLU A 114 6.35 3.49 2.94
C GLU A 114 6.44 5.00 3.20
N ALA A 115 7.64 5.51 3.47
CA ALA A 115 7.89 6.95 3.63
C ALA A 115 7.55 7.73 2.35
N ARG A 116 7.92 7.21 1.17
CA ARG A 116 7.55 7.83 -0.12
C ARG A 116 6.04 7.85 -0.34
N LYS A 117 5.35 6.75 -0.09
CA LYS A 117 3.88 6.68 -0.25
C LYS A 117 3.17 7.68 0.67
N LYS A 118 3.65 7.83 1.91
CA LYS A 118 3.09 8.79 2.86
C LYS A 118 3.33 10.24 2.42
N ALA A 119 4.53 10.57 1.95
CA ALA A 119 4.85 11.90 1.44
C ALA A 119 4.03 12.25 0.18
N GLU A 120 3.83 11.30 -0.73
CA GLU A 120 3.01 11.50 -1.93
C GLU A 120 1.52 11.69 -1.59
N ALA A 121 1.00 10.93 -0.63
CA ALA A 121 -0.37 11.08 -0.14
C ALA A 121 -0.60 12.45 0.53
N GLU A 122 0.38 12.94 1.30
CA GLU A 122 0.31 14.25 1.97
C GLU A 122 0.38 15.40 0.94
N ALA A 123 1.31 15.33 -0.02
CA ALA A 123 1.39 16.32 -1.10
C ALA A 123 0.11 16.36 -1.96
N ALA A 124 -0.50 15.19 -2.24
CA ALA A 124 -1.77 15.11 -2.95
C ALA A 124 -2.94 15.70 -2.14
N ALA A 125 -2.94 15.54 -0.81
CA ALA A 125 -3.94 16.12 0.07
C ALA A 125 -3.80 17.65 0.16
N GLU A 126 -2.58 18.17 0.29
CA GLU A 126 -2.31 19.62 0.30
C GLU A 126 -2.68 20.28 -1.04
N ALA A 127 -2.36 19.64 -2.16
CA ALA A 127 -2.75 20.14 -3.49
C ALA A 127 -4.28 20.22 -3.63
N ARG A 128 -5.03 19.24 -3.08
CA ARG A 128 -6.49 19.30 -3.03
C ARG A 128 -6.99 20.43 -2.14
N HIS A 129 -6.41 20.60 -0.95
CA HIS A 129 -6.82 21.67 -0.03
C HIS A 129 -6.57 23.06 -0.62
N LYS A 130 -5.40 23.27 -1.25
CA LYS A 130 -5.08 24.54 -1.90
C LYS A 130 -6.01 24.84 -3.07
N ALA A 131 -6.31 23.83 -3.90
CA ALA A 131 -7.28 23.96 -4.99
C ALA A 131 -8.70 24.29 -4.49
N LEU A 132 -9.08 23.85 -3.29
CA LEU A 132 -10.36 24.20 -2.68
C LEU A 132 -10.37 25.60 -2.06
N SER A 133 -9.26 26.07 -1.48
CA SER A 133 -9.18 27.39 -0.82
C SER A 133 -9.15 28.58 -1.78
N GLU A 134 -8.65 28.39 -3.01
CA GLU A 134 -8.58 29.46 -4.02
C GLU A 134 -9.84 29.55 -4.89
N ARG A 135 -10.82 28.64 -4.70
CA ARG A 135 -12.04 28.65 -5.52
C ARG A 135 -12.99 29.77 -5.09
N PRO A 136 -13.41 30.65 -6.03
CA PRO A 136 -14.45 31.62 -5.77
C PRO A 136 -15.76 30.91 -5.43
N THR A 137 -16.31 31.12 -4.23
CA THR A 137 -17.66 30.65 -3.89
C THR A 137 -18.67 31.36 -4.79
N LEU A 138 -19.30 30.62 -5.70
CA LEU A 138 -20.37 31.13 -6.55
C LEU A 138 -21.70 30.95 -5.79
N GLU A 139 -22.53 31.99 -5.74
CA GLU A 139 -23.87 31.86 -5.17
C GLU A 139 -24.70 30.92 -6.03
N VAL A 140 -25.44 30.01 -5.39
CA VAL A 140 -26.34 29.08 -6.09
C VAL A 140 -27.49 29.90 -6.68
N PRO A 141 -27.65 29.94 -8.02
CA PRO A 141 -28.70 30.71 -8.66
C PRO A 141 -30.09 30.28 -8.18
N GLY A 142 -31.02 31.24 -8.07
CA GLY A 142 -32.36 30.95 -7.62
C GLY A 142 -33.14 30.06 -8.61
N PRO A 143 -34.29 29.47 -8.22
CA PRO A 143 -35.09 28.62 -9.11
C PRO A 143 -35.54 29.31 -10.42
N LYS A 144 -35.68 30.64 -10.40
CA LYS A 144 -36.02 31.44 -11.58
C LYS A 144 -34.85 31.58 -12.56
N GLU A 145 -33.63 31.58 -12.04
CA GLU A 145 -32.38 31.78 -12.79
C GLU A 145 -31.72 30.44 -13.18
N ALA A 146 -32.13 29.33 -12.56
CA ALA A 146 -31.57 28.00 -12.79
C ALA A 146 -31.50 27.61 -14.27
N LYS A 147 -32.48 28.04 -15.09
CA LYS A 147 -32.47 27.78 -16.53
C LYS A 147 -31.35 28.55 -17.25
N GLU A 148 -31.17 29.83 -16.94
CA GLU A 148 -30.12 30.66 -17.52
C GLU A 148 -28.74 30.19 -17.03
N ALA A 149 -28.62 29.89 -15.74
CA ALA A 149 -27.43 29.30 -15.14
C ALA A 149 -27.04 27.98 -15.81
N MET A 150 -28.00 27.07 -16.07
CA MET A 150 -27.73 25.83 -16.79
C MET A 150 -27.27 26.06 -18.23
N MET A 151 -27.84 27.06 -18.92
CA MET A 151 -27.38 27.42 -20.26
C MET A 151 -25.96 27.96 -20.25
N LYS A 152 -25.62 28.83 -19.28
CA LYS A 152 -24.25 29.32 -19.07
C LYS A 152 -23.31 28.17 -18.73
N LEU A 153 -23.72 27.27 -17.83
CA LEU A 153 -22.95 26.09 -17.45
C LEU A 153 -22.61 25.24 -18.68
N GLN A 154 -23.59 25.00 -19.56
CA GLN A 154 -23.39 24.25 -20.80
C GLN A 154 -22.43 24.95 -21.79
N GLN A 155 -22.30 26.27 -21.74
CA GLN A 155 -21.34 27.02 -22.58
C GLN A 155 -19.94 27.06 -21.97
N CYS A 156 -19.85 27.09 -20.64
CA CYS A 156 -18.57 27.20 -19.93
C CYS A 156 -17.92 25.85 -19.64
N THR A 157 -18.70 24.78 -19.49
CA THR A 157 -18.19 23.45 -19.09
C THR A 157 -17.70 22.62 -20.27
N GLY A 158 -16.64 21.86 -20.05
CA GLY A 158 -16.14 20.85 -20.99
C GLY A 158 -17.13 19.72 -21.28
N ASP A 159 -16.90 19.06 -22.41
CA ASP A 159 -17.73 17.97 -22.95
C ASP A 159 -17.93 16.81 -21.95
N ASP A 160 -16.95 16.53 -21.11
CA ASP A 160 -16.98 15.41 -20.18
C ASP A 160 -17.87 15.68 -18.96
N PHE A 161 -17.86 16.92 -18.44
CA PHE A 161 -18.81 17.35 -17.42
C PHE A 161 -20.24 17.30 -17.97
N GLN A 162 -20.43 17.79 -19.21
CA GLN A 162 -21.74 17.78 -19.85
C GLN A 162 -22.29 16.35 -20.09
N LYS A 163 -21.42 15.40 -20.41
CA LYS A 163 -21.81 13.97 -20.53
C LYS A 163 -22.14 13.37 -19.16
N LYS A 164 -21.33 13.65 -18.13
CA LYS A 164 -21.53 13.13 -16.75
C LYS A 164 -22.91 13.49 -16.20
N HIS A 165 -23.34 14.72 -16.43
CA HIS A 165 -24.64 15.23 -15.99
C HIS A 165 -25.75 15.16 -17.04
N GLY A 166 -25.45 14.61 -18.22
CA GLY A 166 -26.43 14.45 -19.30
C GLY A 166 -26.97 15.75 -19.87
N ILE A 167 -26.25 16.88 -19.71
CA ILE A 167 -26.61 18.19 -20.27
C ILE A 167 -26.01 18.42 -21.67
N LYS A 168 -25.17 17.52 -22.16
CA LYS A 168 -24.56 17.62 -23.50
C LYS A 168 -25.63 17.64 -24.60
N GLY A 169 -25.65 18.70 -25.40
CA GLY A 169 -26.61 18.87 -26.51
C GLY A 169 -28.08 18.97 -26.08
N VAL A 170 -28.35 19.20 -24.79
CA VAL A 170 -29.71 19.38 -24.29
C VAL A 170 -30.18 20.79 -24.65
N GLY A 171 -31.29 20.89 -25.39
CA GLY A 171 -31.90 22.17 -25.74
C GLY A 171 -32.71 22.80 -24.61
N GLY A 172 -32.97 24.11 -24.69
CA GLY A 172 -33.60 24.90 -23.62
C GLY A 172 -34.94 24.38 -23.08
N ASN A 173 -35.74 23.66 -23.88
CA ASN A 173 -37.01 23.07 -23.43
C ASN A 173 -36.81 21.85 -22.51
N LYS A 174 -35.74 21.08 -22.72
CA LYS A 174 -35.38 19.98 -21.81
C LYS A 174 -34.71 20.52 -20.54
N LEU A 175 -33.88 21.56 -20.67
CA LEU A 175 -33.26 22.23 -19.51
C LEU A 175 -34.32 22.77 -18.54
N ALA A 176 -35.40 23.38 -19.06
CA ALA A 176 -36.50 23.89 -18.25
C ALA A 176 -37.30 22.81 -17.48
N LYS A 177 -37.17 21.53 -17.85
CA LYS A 177 -37.83 20.41 -17.16
C LYS A 177 -36.97 19.78 -16.07
N ILE A 178 -35.70 20.16 -15.98
CA ILE A 178 -34.82 19.66 -14.93
C ILE A 178 -35.28 20.26 -13.60
N LYS A 179 -35.36 19.42 -12.56
CA LYS A 179 -35.76 19.88 -11.23
C LYS A 179 -34.65 20.73 -10.63
N PHE A 180 -35.02 21.74 -9.86
CA PHE A 180 -34.06 22.58 -9.15
C PHE A 180 -33.11 21.77 -8.24
N ALA A 181 -33.58 20.68 -7.65
CA ALA A 181 -32.74 19.79 -6.85
C ALA A 181 -31.62 19.13 -7.68
N ASP A 182 -31.90 18.76 -8.92
CA ASP A 182 -30.91 18.19 -9.83
C ASP A 182 -29.95 19.28 -10.32
N PHE A 183 -30.47 20.48 -10.63
CA PHE A 183 -29.65 21.67 -10.91
C PHE A 183 -28.67 21.95 -9.78
N LYS A 184 -29.13 21.98 -8.53
CA LYS A 184 -28.27 22.26 -7.38
C LYS A 184 -27.15 21.23 -7.27
N LYS A 185 -27.45 19.93 -7.42
CA LYS A 185 -26.42 18.88 -7.43
C LYS A 185 -25.40 19.05 -8.56
N MET A 186 -25.85 19.42 -9.76
CA MET A 186 -24.96 19.72 -10.89
C MET A 186 -24.09 20.94 -10.61
N PHE A 187 -24.67 21.99 -10.01
CA PHE A 187 -23.97 23.23 -9.70
C PHE A 187 -22.94 23.05 -8.58
N ASP A 188 -23.29 22.30 -7.54
CA ASP A 188 -22.36 21.93 -6.47
C ASP A 188 -21.22 21.07 -7.03
N ASP A 189 -21.51 20.07 -7.88
CA ASP A 189 -20.46 19.26 -8.54
C ASP A 189 -19.59 20.10 -9.48
N PHE A 190 -20.14 21.15 -10.12
CA PHE A 190 -19.36 22.11 -10.90
C PHE A 190 -18.43 22.92 -10.00
N GLN A 191 -18.93 23.44 -8.87
CA GLN A 191 -18.09 24.15 -7.90
C GLN A 191 -17.01 23.25 -7.29
N ASP A 192 -17.28 21.96 -7.12
CA ASP A 192 -16.36 21.00 -6.49
C ASP A 192 -15.38 20.34 -7.47
N ASN A 193 -15.73 20.21 -8.75
CA ASN A 193 -14.92 19.45 -9.70
C ASN A 193 -14.48 20.23 -10.95
N ALA A 194 -15.03 21.41 -11.25
CA ALA A 194 -14.66 22.13 -12.46
C ALA A 194 -13.30 22.85 -12.33
N PRO A 195 -12.49 22.87 -13.41
CA PRO A 195 -11.20 23.55 -13.40
C PRO A 195 -11.37 25.05 -13.20
N LEU A 196 -10.36 25.70 -12.61
CA LEU A 196 -10.40 27.12 -12.23
C LEU A 196 -10.75 28.05 -13.41
N GLU A 197 -10.29 27.70 -14.61
CA GLU A 197 -10.59 28.42 -15.86
C GLU A 197 -12.09 28.46 -16.18
N GLU A 198 -12.80 27.36 -15.96
CA GLU A 198 -14.24 27.27 -16.20
C GLU A 198 -15.04 28.09 -15.18
N LEU A 199 -14.60 28.09 -13.91
CA LEU A 199 -15.19 28.95 -12.87
C LEU A 199 -15.02 30.43 -13.22
N HIS A 200 -13.83 30.83 -13.71
CA HIS A 200 -13.58 32.21 -14.12
C HIS A 200 -14.43 32.62 -15.33
N LYS A 201 -14.58 31.71 -16.32
CA LYS A 201 -15.46 31.96 -17.47
C LYS A 201 -16.91 32.16 -17.03
N TYR A 202 -17.42 31.32 -16.12
CA TYR A 202 -18.80 31.43 -15.63
C TYR A 202 -19.08 32.76 -14.91
N LYS A 203 -18.11 33.29 -14.14
CA LYS A 203 -18.24 34.59 -13.47
C LYS A 203 -18.13 35.79 -14.43
N GLY A 204 -17.40 35.63 -15.53
CA GLY A 204 -17.16 36.68 -16.53
C GLY A 204 -18.22 36.80 -17.63
N THR A 205 -19.16 35.85 -17.72
CA THR A 205 -20.28 35.81 -18.69
C THR A 205 -21.61 36.24 -18.10
#